data_AF-A0A7C5H7H5-F1
#
_entry.id   AF-A0A7C5H7H5-F1
#
_cell.length_a   1.000
_cell.length_b   1.000
_cell.length_c   1.000
_cell.angle_alpha   90.00
_cell.angle_beta   90.00
_cell.angle_gamma   90.00
#
_symmetry.space_group_name_H-M   'P 1'
#
loop_
_entity.id
_entity.type
_entity.pdbx_description
1 polymer ?
#
loop_
_entity_poly.entity_id
_entity_poly.type
_entity_poly.pdbx_seq_one_letter_code
_entity_poly.pdbx_strand_id
1 'polypeptide(L)'
;MFEEIEEIRKRSVSNEELQRAKEYLIGRLSDAFSTPHAIASTFAQDELCGRFQLNPNYWKDYISNIQRVTASDVLNVAKRVLDTNHALILIVGDKPEILRGHPDYNVHITNFVSGRIVDLPLRDPFTLLPIPETK
;
A
#
# COMPACT_ATOMS: atom_id res chain seq x y z
N MET A 1 13.14 4.53 4.98
CA MET A 1 11.86 4.40 4.25
C MET A 1 11.74 5.41 3.12
N PHE A 2 11.70 6.72 3.38
CA PHE A 2 11.59 7.70 2.28
C PHE A 2 12.78 7.71 1.32
N GLU A 3 13.99 7.47 1.80
CA GLU A 3 15.16 7.27 0.94
C GLU A 3 14.91 6.15 -0.08
N GLU A 4 14.43 4.98 0.37
CA GLU A 4 14.10 3.86 -0.51
C GLU A 4 12.99 4.21 -1.51
N ILE A 5 11.96 4.95 -1.06
CA ILE A 5 10.90 5.44 -1.95
C ILE A 5 11.48 6.34 -3.04
N GLU A 6 12.35 7.28 -2.67
CA GLU A 6 13.02 8.17 -3.62
C GLU A 6 13.94 7.41 -4.59
N GLU A 7 14.62 6.37 -4.12
CA GLU A 7 15.42 5.50 -4.99
C GLU A 7 14.55 4.72 -5.98
N ILE A 8 13.41 4.17 -5.55
CA ILE A 8 12.44 3.49 -6.43
C ILE A 8 11.89 4.43 -7.50
N ARG A 9 11.72 5.73 -7.18
CA ARG A 9 11.28 6.74 -8.16
C ARG A 9 12.34 7.10 -9.20
N LYS A 10 13.62 6.83 -8.94
CA LYS A 10 14.75 7.20 -9.80
C LYS A 10 15.30 6.02 -10.58
N ARG A 11 15.32 4.84 -9.97
CA ARG A 11 15.98 3.63 -10.50
C ARG A 11 14.96 2.71 -11.17
N SER A 12 15.28 2.28 -12.39
CA SER A 12 14.53 1.20 -13.04
C SER A 12 14.77 -0.12 -12.32
N VAL A 13 13.72 -0.92 -12.15
CA VAL A 13 13.83 -2.30 -11.66
C VAL A 13 14.64 -3.15 -12.64
N SER A 14 15.31 -4.20 -12.13
CA SER A 14 16.01 -5.15 -13.01
C SER A 14 15.01 -6.05 -13.75
N ASN A 15 15.45 -6.68 -14.84
CA ASN A 15 14.63 -7.64 -15.56
C ASN A 15 14.28 -8.85 -14.69
N GLU A 16 15.21 -9.30 -13.85
CA GLU A 16 15.03 -10.43 -12.94
C GLU A 16 14.02 -10.10 -11.84
N GLU A 17 14.09 -8.90 -11.26
CA GLU A 17 13.11 -8.42 -10.28
C GLU A 17 11.72 -8.31 -10.89
N LEU A 18 11.62 -7.71 -12.08
CA LEU A 18 10.36 -7.58 -12.80
C LEU A 18 9.76 -8.95 -13.14
N GLN A 19 10.57 -9.87 -13.65
CA GLN A 19 10.12 -11.21 -14.01
C GLN A 19 9.63 -11.99 -12.78
N ARG A 20 10.38 -11.95 -11.68
CA ARG A 20 9.98 -12.59 -10.41
C ARG A 20 8.68 -12.01 -9.88
N ALA A 21 8.50 -10.69 -9.94
CA ALA A 21 7.26 -10.03 -9.50
C ALA A 21 6.07 -10.44 -10.37
N LYS A 22 6.24 -10.52 -11.70
CA LYS A 22 5.20 -11.00 -12.61
C LYS A 22 4.80 -12.45 -12.31
N GLU A 23 5.78 -13.34 -12.16
CA GLU A 23 5.54 -14.75 -11.83
C GLU A 23 4.82 -14.91 -10.50
N TYR A 24 5.21 -14.13 -9.49
CA TYR A 24 4.53 -14.11 -8.19
C TYR A 24 3.06 -13.71 -8.32
N LEU A 25 2.76 -12.60 -9.01
CA LEU A 25 1.38 -12.12 -9.19
C LEU A 25 0.52 -13.09 -10.01
N ILE A 26 1.07 -13.67 -11.08
CA ILE A 26 0.40 -14.68 -11.90
C ILE A 26 0.14 -15.95 -11.06
N GLY A 27 1.14 -16.40 -10.29
CA GLY A 27 1.01 -17.58 -9.43
C GLY A 27 -0.07 -17.44 -8.36
N ARG A 28 -0.27 -16.23 -7.83
CA ARG A 28 -1.32 -15.95 -6.84
C ARG A 28 -2.75 -15.90 -7.41
N LEU A 29 -2.92 -15.91 -8.73
CA LEU A 29 -4.26 -15.92 -9.33
C LEU A 29 -5.11 -17.10 -8.84
N SER A 30 -4.50 -18.25 -8.57
CA SER A 30 -5.21 -19.43 -8.06
C SER A 30 -5.89 -19.18 -6.72
N ASP A 31 -5.37 -18.27 -5.89
CA ASP A 31 -5.94 -17.96 -4.57
C ASP A 31 -7.40 -17.50 -4.70
N ALA A 32 -7.67 -16.63 -5.68
CA ALA A 32 -9.00 -16.06 -5.94
C ALA A 32 -10.03 -17.10 -6.40
N PHE A 33 -9.58 -18.23 -6.95
CA PHE A 33 -10.42 -19.29 -7.52
C PHE A 33 -10.24 -20.64 -6.84
N SER A 34 -9.65 -20.65 -5.64
CA SER A 34 -9.26 -21.88 -4.92
C SER A 34 -10.43 -22.62 -4.26
N THR A 35 -11.50 -21.90 -3.89
CA THR A 35 -12.67 -22.46 -3.19
C THR A 35 -13.96 -21.83 -3.69
N PRO A 36 -15.13 -22.49 -3.55
CA PRO A 36 -16.41 -21.91 -3.93
C PRO A 36 -16.68 -20.55 -3.27
N HIS A 37 -16.28 -20.39 -2.00
CA HIS A 37 -16.40 -19.12 -1.29
C HIS A 37 -15.50 -18.03 -1.91
N ALA A 38 -14.23 -18.34 -2.20
CA ALA A 38 -13.31 -17.38 -2.82
C ALA A 38 -13.81 -16.93 -4.22
N ILE A 39 -14.32 -17.87 -5.01
CA ILE A 39 -14.90 -17.59 -6.33
C ILE A 39 -16.10 -16.64 -6.20
N ALA A 40 -17.06 -16.98 -5.33
CA ALA A 40 -18.25 -16.15 -5.11
C ALA A 40 -17.90 -14.75 -4.60
N SER A 41 -16.99 -14.65 -3.63
CA SER A 41 -16.52 -13.38 -3.08
C SER A 41 -15.80 -12.53 -4.13
N THR A 42 -14.97 -13.14 -4.98
CA THR A 42 -14.26 -12.43 -6.06
C THR A 42 -15.23 -11.78 -7.04
N PHE A 43 -16.20 -12.55 -7.56
CA PHE A 43 -17.18 -12.00 -8.51
C PHE A 43 -18.15 -11.01 -7.85
N ALA A 44 -18.55 -11.23 -6.60
CA ALA A 44 -19.38 -10.27 -5.88
C ALA A 44 -18.68 -8.92 -5.70
N GLN A 45 -17.37 -8.93 -5.39
CA GLN A 45 -16.57 -7.71 -5.31
C GLN A 45 -16.45 -7.02 -6.67
N ASP A 46 -16.28 -7.78 -7.76
CA ASP A 46 -16.20 -7.24 -9.11
C ASP A 46 -17.48 -6.52 -9.54
N GLU A 47 -18.64 -7.07 -9.20
CA GLU A 47 -19.93 -6.42 -9.42
C GLU A 47 -20.08 -5.17 -8.55
N LEU A 48 -19.78 -5.29 -7.25
CA LEU A 48 -19.94 -4.19 -6.29
C LEU A 48 -19.07 -2.97 -6.61
N CYS A 49 -17.82 -3.19 -7.04
CA CYS A 49 -16.91 -2.12 -7.41
C CYS A 49 -17.05 -1.66 -8.88
N GLY A 50 -17.99 -2.24 -9.64
CA GLY A 50 -18.22 -1.93 -11.04
C GLY A 50 -17.14 -2.45 -12.00
N ARG A 51 -16.23 -3.31 -11.55
CA ARG A 51 -15.17 -3.88 -12.40
C ARG A 51 -15.75 -4.71 -13.53
N PHE A 52 -16.80 -5.51 -13.26
CA PHE A 52 -17.41 -6.32 -14.31
C PHE A 52 -18.02 -5.45 -15.41
N GLN A 53 -18.67 -4.35 -15.04
CA GLN A 53 -19.25 -3.39 -15.98
C GLN A 53 -18.16 -2.66 -16.81
N LEU A 54 -17.07 -2.23 -16.17
CA LEU A 54 -15.99 -1.48 -16.83
C LEU A 54 -15.06 -2.38 -17.65
N ASN A 55 -14.82 -3.62 -17.21
CA ASN A 55 -13.94 -4.57 -17.85
C ASN A 55 -14.44 -6.02 -17.65
N PRO A 56 -15.38 -6.49 -18.50
CA PRO A 56 -15.94 -7.83 -18.38
C PRO A 56 -14.93 -8.96 -18.68
N ASN A 57 -13.78 -8.63 -19.29
CA ASN A 57 -12.72 -9.58 -19.59
C ASN A 57 -11.54 -9.51 -18.60
N TYR A 58 -11.67 -8.78 -17.49
CA TYR A 58 -10.57 -8.54 -16.53
C TYR A 58 -9.80 -9.82 -16.17
N TRP A 59 -10.49 -10.90 -15.80
CA TRP A 59 -9.84 -12.16 -15.43
C TRP A 59 -9.32 -12.97 -16.62
N LYS A 60 -9.92 -12.83 -17.81
CA LYS A 60 -9.42 -13.46 -19.04
C LYS A 60 -8.11 -12.83 -19.48
N ASP A 61 -8.02 -11.51 -19.36
CA ASP A 61 -6.85 -10.73 -19.78
C ASP A 61 -5.84 -10.52 -18.65
N TYR A 62 -6.11 -11.01 -17.42
CA TYR A 62 -5.29 -10.74 -16.24
C TYR A 62 -3.81 -11.09 -16.45
N ILE A 63 -3.54 -12.31 -16.92
CA ILE A 63 -2.18 -12.80 -17.14
C ILE A 63 -1.48 -12.02 -18.26
N SER A 64 -2.16 -11.78 -19.38
CA SER A 64 -1.59 -11.07 -20.52
C SER A 64 -1.29 -9.61 -20.17
N ASN A 65 -2.17 -8.97 -19.39
CA ASN A 65 -1.97 -7.61 -18.89
C ASN A 65 -0.74 -7.51 -17.98
N ILE A 66 -0.54 -8.46 -17.05
CA ILE A 66 0.66 -8.49 -16.20
C ILE A 66 1.93 -8.73 -17.04
N GLN A 67 1.89 -9.68 -17.97
CA GLN A 67 3.05 -10.01 -18.80
C GLN A 67 3.52 -8.82 -19.64
N ARG A 68 2.59 -7.97 -20.09
CA ARG A 68 2.88 -6.77 -20.91
C ARG A 68 3.56 -5.63 -20.14
N VAL A 69 3.51 -5.62 -18.80
CA VAL A 69 4.11 -4.55 -18.00
C VAL A 69 5.61 -4.46 -18.23
N THR A 70 6.14 -3.28 -18.51
CA THR A 70 7.57 -3.04 -18.69
C THR A 70 8.21 -2.39 -17.47
N ALA A 71 9.53 -2.44 -17.36
CA ALA A 71 10.25 -1.73 -16.29
C ALA A 71 10.01 -0.20 -16.35
N SER A 72 9.85 0.35 -17.56
CA SER A 72 9.49 1.75 -17.79
C SER A 72 8.10 2.08 -17.24
N ASP A 73 7.11 1.19 -17.41
CA ASP A 73 5.77 1.39 -16.85
C ASP A 73 5.83 1.44 -15.32
N VAL A 74 6.59 0.53 -14.70
CA VAL A 74 6.82 0.51 -13.24
C VAL A 74 7.44 1.82 -12.77
N LEU A 75 8.50 2.30 -13.43
CA LEU A 75 9.16 3.55 -13.06
C LEU A 75 8.23 4.76 -13.22
N ASN A 76 7.44 4.80 -14.29
CA ASN A 76 6.47 5.88 -14.53
C ASN A 76 5.39 5.92 -13.45
N VAL A 77 4.87 4.76 -13.05
CA VAL A 77 3.89 4.67 -11.96
C VAL A 77 4.53 5.02 -10.62
N ALA A 78 5.74 4.54 -10.34
CA ALA A 78 6.48 4.86 -9.11
C ALA A 78 6.64 6.39 -8.94
N LYS A 79 7.09 7.09 -10.00
CA LYS A 79 7.23 8.55 -9.98
C LYS A 79 5.93 9.28 -9.64
N ARG A 80 4.79 8.77 -10.12
CA ARG A 80 3.46 9.36 -9.97
C ARG A 80 2.81 9.05 -8.62
N VAL A 81 2.89 7.80 -8.17
CA VAL A 81 2.10 7.30 -7.03
C VAL A 81 2.88 7.41 -5.72
N LEU A 82 4.20 7.29 -5.76
CA LEU A 82 5.03 7.35 -4.56
C LEU A 82 5.52 8.77 -4.24
N ASP A 83 4.68 9.78 -4.47
CA ASP A 83 5.04 11.16 -4.16
C ASP A 83 5.09 11.39 -2.65
N THR A 84 6.31 11.53 -2.12
CA THR A 84 6.59 11.69 -0.70
C THR A 84 6.04 13.01 -0.13
N ASN A 85 5.79 14.01 -0.97
CA ASN A 85 5.16 15.27 -0.55
C ASN A 85 3.68 15.13 -0.19
N HIS A 86 3.03 14.08 -0.67
CA HIS A 86 1.62 13.76 -0.40
C HIS A 86 1.47 12.52 0.49
N ALA A 87 2.53 12.14 1.20
CA ALA A 87 2.50 11.00 2.10
C ALA A 87 1.66 11.28 3.35
N LEU A 88 0.76 10.35 3.70
CA LEU A 88 0.08 10.31 4.99
C LEU A 88 0.78 9.29 5.89
N ILE A 89 1.30 9.74 7.03
CA ILE A 89 1.96 8.87 8.00
C ILE A 89 1.05 8.70 9.21
N LEU A 90 0.67 7.45 9.50
CA LEU A 90 0.00 7.06 10.74
C LEU A 90 1.01 6.35 11.64
N ILE A 91 1.15 6.84 12.87
CA ILE A 91 2.06 6.26 13.87
C ILE A 91 1.21 5.84 15.06
N VAL A 92 1.42 4.61 15.53
CA VAL A 92 0.67 4.02 16.65
C VAL A 92 1.67 3.52 17.69
N GLY A 93 1.51 3.98 18.93
CA GLY A 93 2.35 3.57 20.05
C GLY A 93 2.34 4.59 21.19
N ASP A 94 3.26 4.41 22.14
CA ASP A 94 3.48 5.34 23.24
C ASP A 94 4.14 6.63 22.72
N LYS A 95 3.44 7.75 22.84
CA LYS A 95 3.86 9.04 22.29
C LYS A 95 5.20 9.51 22.87
N PRO A 96 5.42 9.57 24.19
CA PRO A 96 6.72 9.84 24.78
C PRO A 96 7.87 9.00 24.20
N GLU A 97 7.69 7.69 24.05
CA GLU A 97 8.71 6.80 23.47
C GLU A 97 8.99 7.15 22.01
N ILE A 98 7.94 7.36 21.21
CA ILE A 98 8.06 7.73 19.79
C ILE A 98 8.81 9.05 19.61
N LEU A 99 8.49 10.06 20.43
CA LEU A 99 9.11 11.38 20.35
C LEU A 99 10.58 11.35 20.80
N ARG A 100 10.95 10.44 21.70
CA ARG A 100 12.35 10.27 22.13
C ARG A 100 13.24 9.79 20.99
N GLY A 101 12.70 9.02 20.06
CA GLY A 101 13.45 8.41 18.97
C GLY A 101 14.21 7.14 19.41
N HIS A 102 14.84 6.47 18.45
CA HIS A 102 15.57 5.23 18.72
C HIS A 102 16.93 5.51 19.39
N PRO A 103 17.33 4.77 20.44
CA PRO A 103 18.59 5.01 21.14
C PRO A 103 19.83 4.79 20.25
N ASP A 104 19.82 3.74 19.44
CA ASP A 104 20.99 3.34 18.63
C ASP A 104 21.00 3.88 17.19
N TYR A 105 19.89 4.47 16.73
CA TYR A 105 19.75 4.93 15.35
C TYR A 105 19.18 6.34 15.33
N ASN A 106 19.78 7.22 14.53
CA ASN A 106 19.35 8.62 14.41
C ASN A 106 18.04 8.73 13.62
N VAL A 107 16.93 8.35 14.26
CA VAL A 107 15.60 8.25 13.67
C VAL A 107 14.62 8.96 14.60
N HIS A 108 14.20 10.16 14.20
CA HIS A 108 13.15 10.93 14.88
C HIS A 108 11.94 11.11 13.96
N ILE A 109 10.77 11.35 14.55
CA ILE A 109 9.53 11.60 13.81
C ILE A 109 9.67 12.79 12.84
N THR A 110 10.45 13.80 13.23
CA THR A 110 10.74 15.00 12.44
C THR A 110 11.56 14.71 11.17
N ASN A 111 12.25 13.57 11.09
CA ASN A 111 12.91 13.12 9.87
C ASN A 111 11.90 12.69 8.79
N PHE A 112 10.68 12.32 9.18
CA PHE A 112 9.65 11.81 8.29
C PHE A 112 8.49 12.80 8.09
N VAL A 113 8.19 13.60 9.10
CA VAL A 113 7.07 14.52 9.08
C VAL A 113 7.60 15.95 9.05
N SER A 114 7.55 16.56 7.87
CA SER A 114 7.80 17.99 7.68
C SER A 114 6.55 18.85 7.90
N GLY A 115 5.38 18.21 8.03
CA GLY A 115 4.08 18.85 8.27
C GLY A 115 3.63 18.86 9.73
N ARG A 116 2.38 19.24 9.95
CA ARG A 116 1.75 19.26 11.27
C ARG A 116 1.51 17.84 11.77
N ILE A 117 2.02 17.52 12.96
CA ILE A 117 1.64 16.30 13.69
C ILE A 117 0.26 16.56 14.32
N VAL A 118 -0.69 15.67 14.05
CA VAL A 118 -2.04 15.71 14.62
C VAL A 118 -2.18 14.54 15.58
N ASP A 119 -2.30 14.84 16.86
CA ASP A 119 -2.63 13.84 17.87
C ASP A 119 -4.10 13.44 17.72
N LEU A 120 -4.33 12.15 17.50
CA LEU A 120 -5.68 11.59 17.48
C LEU A 120 -6.04 11.11 18.89
N PRO A 121 -7.17 11.55 19.46
CA PRO A 121 -7.60 11.04 20.75
C PRO A 121 -7.92 9.56 20.65
N LEU A 122 -7.69 8.83 21.75
CA LEU A 122 -8.23 7.48 21.87
C LEU A 122 -9.75 7.55 21.73
N ARG A 123 -10.30 6.61 20.96
CA ARG A 123 -11.74 6.50 20.74
C ARG A 123 -12.25 5.24 21.40
N ASP A 124 -13.43 5.34 22.01
CA ASP A 124 -14.11 4.18 22.54
C ASP A 124 -14.48 3.22 21.38
N PRO A 125 -14.18 1.91 21.50
CA PRO A 125 -14.33 0.98 20.39
C PRO A 125 -15.79 0.69 20.01
N PHE A 126 -16.76 1.00 20.88
CA PHE A 126 -18.18 0.76 20.62
C PHE A 126 -18.90 1.99 20.09
N THR A 127 -18.50 3.19 20.54
CA THR A 127 -19.17 4.46 20.19
C THR A 127 -18.38 5.32 19.20
N LEU A 128 -17.09 5.03 19.02
CA LEU A 128 -16.14 5.81 18.20
C LEU A 128 -15.97 7.27 18.64
N LEU A 129 -16.52 7.64 19.80
CA LEU A 129 -16.37 8.97 20.38
C LEU A 129 -15.01 9.10 21.07
N PRO A 130 -14.40 10.31 21.09
CA PRO A 130 -13.19 10.56 21.86
C PRO A 130 -13.39 10.23 23.34
N ILE A 131 -12.45 9.47 23.92
CA ILE A 131 -12.39 9.22 25.36
C ILE A 131 -11.81 10.48 26.02
N PRO A 132 -12.43 11.04 27.08
CA PRO A 132 -11.88 12.18 27.81
C PRO A 132 -10.49 11.84 28.36
N GLU A 133 -9.50 12.72 28.19
CA GLU A 133 -8.17 12.52 28.76
C GLU A 133 -8.26 12.42 30.29
N THR A 134 -7.87 11.27 30.85
CA THR A 134 -7.62 11.14 32.29
C THR A 134 -6.44 12.04 32.66
N LYS A 135 -6.72 13.06 33.48
CA LYS A 135 -5.72 13.92 34.14
C LYS A 135 -4.69 13.13 34.93
#